data_AF-A0A944T362-F1
#
_entry.id   AF-A0A944T362-F1
#
_cell.length_a   1.000
_cell.length_b   1.000
_cell.length_c   1.000
_cell.angle_alpha   90.00
_cell.angle_beta   90.00
_cell.angle_gamma   90.00
#
_symmetry.space_group_name_H-M   'P 1'
#
loop_
_entity.id
_entity.type
_entity.pdbx_description
1 polymer ?
#
loop_
_entity_poly.entity_id
_entity_poly.type
_entity_poly.pdbx_seq_one_letter_code
_entity_poly.pdbx_strand_id
1 'polypeptide(L)' 'MENGSFYIFNPFLIKQNSNRLGGKIGTYAMEEHKRMQIDSQEDFGLCEVIMRGYGLDLL' A
#
# COMPACT_ATOMS: atom_id res chain seq x y z
N MET A 1 9.55 -0.81 6.05
CA MET A 1 8.90 0.49 5.80
C MET A 1 7.44 0.22 5.44
N GLU A 2 6.53 1.07 5.87
CA GLU A 2 5.11 0.99 5.46
C GLU A 2 4.95 1.68 4.09
N ASN A 3 4.06 1.19 3.22
CA ASN A 3 4.01 1.58 1.80
C ASN A 3 2.67 2.19 1.35
N GLY A 4 1.74 2.46 2.26
CA GLY A 4 0.46 3.12 1.99
C GLY A 4 -0.59 2.24 1.31
N SER A 5 -0.29 0.99 0.93
CA SER A 5 -1.18 0.21 0.07
C SER A 5 -2.48 -0.20 0.77
N PHE A 6 -2.39 -0.79 1.96
CA PHE A 6 -3.56 -1.29 2.68
C PHE A 6 -3.47 -1.06 4.18
N TYR A 7 -4.61 -0.70 4.76
CA TYR A 7 -4.80 -0.62 6.21
C TYR A 7 -6.06 -1.40 6.57
N ILE A 8 -5.91 -2.48 7.34
CA ILE A 8 -7.02 -3.30 7.82
C ILE A 8 -7.14 -3.07 9.33
N PHE A 9 -8.31 -2.61 9.77
CA PHE A 9 -8.53 -2.21 11.16
C PHE A 9 -9.94 -2.56 11.64
N ASN A 10 -10.13 -2.59 12.95
CA ASN A 10 -11.45 -2.71 13.56
C ASN A 10 -12.18 -1.35 13.51
N PRO A 11 -13.35 -1.24 12.86
CA PRO A 11 -14.08 0.02 12.73
C PRO A 11 -14.47 0.67 14.07
N PHE A 12 -14.68 -0.13 15.12
CA PHE A 12 -14.98 0.37 16.46
C PHE A 12 -13.84 1.24 17.01
N LEU A 13 -12.59 0.81 16.82
CA LEU A 13 -11.42 1.52 17.32
C LEU A 13 -11.15 2.83 16.57
N ILE A 14 -11.44 2.89 15.26
CA ILE A 14 -11.37 4.15 14.50
C ILE A 14 -12.32 5.18 15.09
N LYS A 15 -13.57 4.79 15.32
CA LYS A 15 -14.63 5.69 15.81
C LYS A 15 -14.33 6.19 17.21
N GLN A 16 -13.75 5.34 18.06
CA GLN A 16 -13.42 5.71 19.43
C GLN A 16 -12.18 6.60 19.52
N ASN A 17 -11.14 6.31 18.74
CA ASN A 17 -9.81 6.90 18.93
C ASN A 17 -9.46 7.95 17.87
N SER A 18 -10.26 8.07 16.81
CA SER A 18 -9.96 8.87 15.62
C SER A 18 -8.57 8.55 15.03
N ASN A 19 -8.15 7.29 15.14
CA ASN A 19 -6.82 6.83 14.72
C ASN A 19 -6.92 5.44 14.09
N ARG A 20 -6.18 5.23 12.98
CA ARG A 20 -6.12 3.97 12.23
C ARG A 20 -5.25 2.90 12.85
N LEU A 21 -4.35 3.27 13.76
CA LEU A 21 -3.50 2.34 14.49
C LEU A 21 -4.02 2.20 15.91
N GLY A 22 -4.56 1.02 16.25
CA GLY A 22 -5.10 0.74 17.58
C GLY A 22 -5.29 -0.75 17.84
N GLY A 23 -5.37 -1.13 19.12
CA GLY A 23 -5.45 -2.53 19.53
C GLY A 23 -4.14 -3.29 19.28
N LYS A 24 -4.22 -4.53 18.80
CA LYS A 24 -3.04 -5.33 18.42
C LYS A 24 -2.63 -4.98 16.99
N ILE A 25 -1.46 -4.36 16.85
CA ILE A 25 -0.92 -3.94 15.55
C ILE A 25 -0.02 -5.05 14.99
N GLY A 26 -0.21 -5.36 13.71
CA GLY A 26 0.64 -6.27 12.94
C GLY A 26 0.97 -5.69 11.57
N THR A 27 1.92 -6.28 10.88
CA THR A 27 2.35 -5.89 9.53
C THR A 27 2.27 -7.06 8.58
N TYR A 28 2.03 -6.78 7.31
CA TYR A 28 2.12 -7.74 6.21
C TYR A 28 3.25 -7.32 5.28
N ALA A 29 4.23 -8.21 5.08
CA ALA A 29 5.36 -7.93 4.22
C ALA A 29 4.94 -8.05 2.74
N MET A 30 5.19 -7.00 1.97
CA MET A 30 4.99 -6.98 0.53
C MET A 30 6.34 -7.01 -0.19
N GLU A 31 6.33 -7.49 -1.44
CA GLU A 31 7.51 -7.44 -2.30
C GLU A 31 7.93 -5.99 -2.56
N GLU A 32 9.23 -5.76 -2.64
CA GLU A 32 9.80 -4.41 -2.69
C GLU A 32 9.26 -3.57 -3.86
N HIS A 33 9.06 -4.16 -5.04
CA HIS A 33 8.53 -3.45 -6.20
C HIS A 33 7.07 -2.99 -6.04
N LYS A 34 6.32 -3.57 -5.09
CA LYS A 34 4.92 -3.20 -4.80
C LYS A 34 4.80 -2.03 -3.83
N ARG A 35 5.91 -1.43 -3.42
CA ARG A 35 5.92 -0.25 -2.53
C ARG A 35 5.76 1.08 -3.25
N MET A 36 5.88 1.08 -4.57
CA MET A 36 5.86 2.31 -5.37
C MET A 36 4.51 3.00 -5.24
N GLN A 37 4.56 4.32 -5.08
CA GLN A 37 3.40 5.20 -5.01
C GLN A 37 3.38 6.10 -6.24
N ILE A 38 2.19 6.53 -6.63
CA ILE A 38 2.00 7.47 -7.74
C ILE A 38 1.62 8.81 -7.10
N ASP A 39 2.62 9.66 -6.88
CA ASP A 39 2.47 10.99 -6.31
C ASP A 39 2.51 12.10 -7.39
N SER A 40 3.10 11.80 -8.54
CA SER A 40 3.16 12.70 -9.70
C SER A 40 2.84 12.00 -11.03
N GLN A 41 2.79 12.77 -12.11
CA GLN A 41 2.53 12.24 -13.45
C GLN A 41 3.68 11.35 -13.95
N GLU A 42 4.91 11.66 -13.57
CA GLU A 42 6.11 10.90 -13.92
C GLU A 42 6.09 9.49 -13.30
N ASP A 43 5.50 9.33 -12.11
CA ASP A 43 5.43 8.05 -11.41
C ASP A 43 4.59 7.01 -12.15
N PHE A 44 3.62 7.44 -12.98
CA PHE A 44 2.86 6.53 -13.82
C PHE A 44 3.76 5.75 -14.77
N GLY A 45 4.66 6.44 -15.47
CA GLY A 45 5.58 5.80 -16.42
C GLY A 45 6.51 4.80 -15.72
N LEU A 46 6.98 5.15 -14.52
CA LEU A 46 7.79 4.25 -13.70
C LEU A 46 7.01 3.01 -13.25
N CYS A 47 5.79 3.20 -12.74
CA CYS A 47 4.94 2.09 -12.30
C CYS A 47 4.56 1.18 -13.48
N GLU A 48 4.27 1.73 -14.65
CA GLU A 48 4.01 0.93 -15.85
C GLU A 48 5.20 0.04 -16.24
N VAL A 49 6.42 0.57 -16.22
CA VAL A 49 7.64 -0.21 -16.50
C VAL A 49 7.81 -1.34 -15.48
N ILE A 50 7.57 -1.05 -14.20
CA ILE A 50 7.62 -2.06 -13.13
C ILE A 50 6.56 -3.13 -13.37
N MET A 51 5.31 -2.75 -13.64
CA MET A 51 4.23 -3.70 -13.89
C MET A 51 4.57 -4.65 -15.04
N ARG A 52 5.05 -4.12 -16.17
CA ARG A 52 5.49 -4.94 -17.31
C ARG A 52 6.69 -5.83 -16.96
N GLY A 53 7.66 -5.31 -16.22
CA GLY A 53 8.84 -6.06 -15.78
C GLY A 53 8.52 -7.26 -14.88
N TYR A 54 7.41 -7.19 -14.15
CA TYR A 54 6.91 -8.27 -13.28
C TYR A 54 5.71 -9.03 -13.87
N GLY A 55 5.27 -8.72 -15.10
CA GLY A 55 4.12 -9.35 -15.76
C GLY A 55 2.77 -9.10 -15.07
N LEU A 56 2.63 -7.98 -14.36
CA LEU A 56 1.42 -7.60 -13.61
C LEU A 56 0.36 -6.91 -14.49
N ASP A 57 0.69 -6.60 -15.74
CA ASP A 57 -0.16 -5.99 -16.76
C ASP A 57 -0.96 -7.01 -17.59
N LEU A 58 -0.77 -8.31 -17.35
CA LEU A 58 -1.38 -9.40 -18.12
C LEU A 58 -2.62 -10.02 -17.46
N LEU A 59 -3.14 -9.39 -16.40
CA LEU A 59 -4.30 -9.88 -15.62
C LEU A 59 -5.64 -9.55 -16.27
#